data_AF-A0A2V9VKV9-F1
#
_entry.id   AF-A0A2V9VKV9-F1
#
_cell.length_a   1.000
_cell.length_b   1.000
_cell.length_c   1.000
_cell.angle_alpha   90.00
_cell.angle_beta   90.00
_cell.angle_gamma   90.00
#
_symmetry.space_group_name_H-M   'P 1'
#
loop_
_entity.id
_entity.type
_entity.pdbx_description
1 polymer ?
#
loop_
_entity_poly.entity_id
_entity_poly.type
_entity_poly.pdbx_seq_one_letter_code
_entity_poly.pdbx_strand_id
1 'polypeptide(L)'
;MAQSLSYTTKILGRKVPVTITGEEADERNQVRARIDAAIALINAHADQLDPADVNIIHNVKSITASDWLYSFIDVRTGRFNLLFSDVLNPGMSTAFLATDIAHDAYHVTQHRRGMENTPENAPLYERQANAFSMRPGKIFGLTPDELNVINSDRHTFYNPSHDPYP
;
A
#
# COMPACT_ATOMS: atom_id res chain seq x y z
N MET A 1 20.73 -9.15 14.93
CA MET A 1 20.00 -10.31 14.36
C MET A 1 18.55 -9.90 14.27
N ALA A 2 18.04 -9.76 13.04
CA ALA A 2 16.65 -9.37 12.81
C ALA A 2 15.67 -10.39 13.41
N GLN A 3 14.57 -9.89 13.96
CA GLN A 3 13.47 -10.69 14.49
C GLN A 3 12.18 -10.33 13.78
N SER A 4 11.26 -11.30 13.70
CA SER A 4 9.96 -11.11 13.06
C SER A 4 8.82 -11.06 14.07
N LEU A 5 7.91 -10.11 13.86
CA LEU A 5 6.59 -10.05 14.47
C LEU A 5 5.55 -10.44 13.41
N SER A 6 4.81 -11.52 13.62
CA SER A 6 3.76 -11.98 12.71
C SER A 6 2.40 -11.99 13.38
N TYR A 7 1.39 -11.49 12.69
CA TYR A 7 0.01 -11.48 13.17
C TYR A 7 -0.99 -11.49 12.00
N THR A 8 -2.28 -11.54 12.30
CA THR A 8 -3.35 -11.41 11.29
C THR A 8 -4.26 -10.27 11.68
N THR A 9 -4.52 -9.38 10.73
CA THR A 9 -5.49 -8.28 10.85
C THR A 9 -6.67 -8.51 9.91
N LYS A 10 -7.64 -7.58 9.90
CA LYS A 10 -8.75 -7.60 8.95
C LYS A 10 -8.79 -6.29 8.18
N ILE A 11 -8.82 -6.37 6.85
CA ILE A 11 -9.09 -5.23 5.97
C ILE A 11 -10.44 -5.49 5.31
N LEU A 12 -11.42 -4.64 5.60
CA LEU A 12 -12.78 -4.70 5.05
C LEU A 12 -13.37 -6.11 5.18
N GLY A 13 -13.26 -6.68 6.38
CA GLY A 13 -13.75 -8.03 6.72
C GLY A 13 -12.87 -9.21 6.27
N ARG A 14 -11.86 -9.00 5.42
CA ARG A 14 -10.94 -10.08 4.99
C ARG A 14 -9.72 -10.18 5.88
N LYS A 15 -9.36 -11.40 6.26
CA LYS A 15 -8.12 -11.66 7.02
C LYS A 15 -6.90 -11.37 6.14
N VAL A 16 -5.95 -10.60 6.67
CA VAL A 16 -4.69 -10.26 6.02
C VAL A 16 -3.54 -10.58 6.99
N PRO A 17 -2.67 -11.55 6.69
CA PRO A 17 -1.46 -11.78 7.47
C PRO A 17 -0.49 -10.60 7.30
N VAL A 18 0.15 -10.23 8.41
CA VAL A 18 1.16 -9.17 8.49
C VAL A 18 2.43 -9.75 9.10
N THR A 19 3.58 -9.50 8.48
CA THR A 19 4.90 -9.84 9.02
C THR A 19 5.79 -8.60 9.04
N ILE A 20 6.36 -8.27 10.19
CA ILE A 20 7.25 -7.12 10.37
C ILE A 20 8.60 -7.66 10.82
N THR A 21 9.64 -7.48 10.02
CA THR A 21 10.99 -7.95 10.33
C THR A 21 11.94 -6.77 10.44
N GLY A 22 12.69 -6.69 11.53
CA GLY A 22 13.70 -5.65 11.75
C GLY A 22 14.54 -5.97 12.98
N GLU A 23 15.61 -5.23 13.23
CA GLU A 23 16.50 -5.49 14.38
C GLU A 23 15.89 -5.03 15.71
N GLU A 24 15.39 -3.80 15.74
CA GLU A 24 14.91 -3.14 16.96
C GLU A 24 13.44 -3.40 17.25
N ALA A 25 13.14 -3.86 18.47
CA ALA A 25 11.77 -4.20 18.88
C ALA A 25 10.84 -2.97 18.89
N ASP A 26 11.34 -1.82 19.36
CA ASP A 26 10.57 -0.59 19.43
C ASP A 26 10.21 -0.06 18.05
N GLU A 27 11.11 -0.18 17.09
CA GLU A 27 10.85 0.20 15.70
C GLU A 27 9.79 -0.70 15.06
N ARG A 28 9.90 -2.02 15.24
CA ARG A 28 8.87 -2.98 14.77
C ARG A 28 7.49 -2.66 15.38
N ASN A 29 7.44 -2.29 16.65
CA ASN A 29 6.20 -1.93 17.33
C ASN A 29 5.62 -0.60 16.81
N GLN A 30 6.46 0.39 16.50
CA GLN A 30 6.01 1.64 15.88
C GLN A 30 5.45 1.39 14.47
N VAL A 31 6.15 0.63 13.64
CA VAL A 31 5.70 0.24 12.29
C VAL A 31 4.36 -0.49 12.38
N ARG A 32 4.24 -1.45 13.30
CA ARG A 32 2.97 -2.14 13.56
C ARG A 32 1.85 -1.16 13.89
N ALA A 33 2.07 -0.25 14.84
CA ALA A 33 1.04 0.70 15.27
C ALA A 33 0.56 1.57 14.10
N ARG A 34 1.45 1.94 13.18
CA ARG A 34 1.14 2.75 12.00
C ARG A 34 0.34 1.96 10.96
N ILE A 35 0.72 0.72 10.68
CA ILE A 35 -0.04 -0.19 9.81
C ILE A 35 -1.43 -0.47 10.40
N ASP A 36 -1.51 -0.80 11.70
CA ASP A 36 -2.77 -1.08 12.40
C ASP A 36 -3.69 0.14 12.40
N ALA A 37 -3.15 1.35 12.56
CA ALA A 37 -3.92 2.60 12.47
C ALA A 37 -4.48 2.86 11.06
N ALA A 38 -3.68 2.65 10.01
CA ALA A 38 -4.14 2.79 8.63
C ALA A 38 -5.25 1.79 8.30
N ILE A 39 -5.11 0.54 8.75
CA ILE A 39 -6.13 -0.50 8.55
C ILE A 39 -7.39 -0.20 9.37
N ALA A 40 -7.26 0.28 10.61
CA ALA A 40 -8.38 0.71 11.42
C ALA A 40 -9.16 1.85 10.73
N LEU A 41 -8.45 2.80 10.12
CA LEU A 41 -9.04 3.90 9.36
C LEU A 41 -9.81 3.39 8.14
N ILE A 42 -9.22 2.50 7.33
CA ILE A 42 -9.92 1.87 6.19
C ILE A 42 -11.22 1.20 6.65
N ASN A 43 -11.16 0.43 7.74
CA ASN A 43 -12.32 -0.28 8.28
C ASN A 43 -13.39 0.67 8.85
N ALA A 44 -12.98 1.78 9.46
CA ALA A 44 -13.91 2.76 10.03
C ALA A 44 -14.76 3.46 8.96
N HIS A 45 -14.26 3.53 7.73
CA HIS A 45 -14.96 4.12 6.58
C HIS A 45 -15.49 3.07 5.59
N ALA A 46 -15.60 1.80 6.00
CA ALA A 46 -16.00 0.71 5.10
C ALA A 46 -17.37 0.91 4.44
N ASP A 47 -18.29 1.61 5.10
CA ASP A 47 -19.65 1.92 4.63
C ASP A 47 -19.71 3.07 3.61
N GLN A 48 -18.66 3.87 3.53
CA GLN A 48 -18.53 5.00 2.60
C GLN A 48 -17.81 4.62 1.31
N LEU A 49 -17.14 3.46 1.28
CA LEU A 49 -16.43 2.97 0.11
C LEU A 49 -17.39 2.36 -0.91
N ASP A 50 -17.18 2.70 -2.18
CA ASP A 50 -17.89 2.04 -3.27
C ASP A 50 -17.51 0.54 -3.32
N PRO A 51 -18.45 -0.37 -3.65
CA PRO A 51 -18.16 -1.81 -3.73
C PRO A 51 -16.99 -2.16 -4.67
N ALA A 52 -16.79 -1.37 -5.73
CA ALA A 52 -15.66 -1.52 -6.63
C ALA A 52 -14.31 -1.27 -5.93
N ASP A 53 -14.24 -0.29 -5.02
CA ASP A 53 -13.03 0.05 -4.26
C ASP A 53 -12.72 -1.01 -3.23
N VAL A 54 -13.76 -1.48 -2.54
CA VAL A 54 -13.63 -2.60 -1.60
C VAL A 54 -13.02 -3.80 -2.31
N ASN A 55 -13.51 -4.15 -3.51
CA ASN A 55 -12.98 -5.25 -4.30
C ASN A 55 -11.53 -5.03 -4.76
N ILE A 56 -11.14 -3.79 -5.06
CA ILE A 56 -9.76 -3.44 -5.42
C ILE A 56 -8.86 -3.53 -4.19
N ILE A 57 -9.20 -2.89 -3.07
CA ILE A 57 -8.44 -2.93 -1.80
C ILE A 57 -8.23 -4.38 -1.34
N HIS A 58 -9.22 -5.24 -1.54
CA HIS A 58 -9.15 -6.68 -1.29
C HIS A 58 -8.10 -7.44 -2.12
N ASN A 59 -7.41 -6.80 -3.05
CA ASN A 59 -6.24 -7.36 -3.71
C ASN A 59 -5.02 -7.44 -2.81
N VAL A 60 -4.93 -6.65 -1.74
CA VAL A 60 -3.91 -6.83 -0.72
C VAL A 60 -4.21 -8.13 0.04
N LYS A 61 -3.34 -9.12 -0.15
CA LYS A 61 -3.46 -10.47 0.43
C LYS A 61 -2.58 -10.67 1.64
N SER A 62 -1.49 -9.93 1.74
CA SER A 62 -0.58 -9.94 2.88
C SER A 62 0.18 -8.61 2.93
N ILE A 63 0.69 -8.26 4.11
CA ILE A 63 1.57 -7.11 4.29
C ILE A 63 2.89 -7.61 4.88
N THR A 64 4.00 -7.15 4.33
CA THR A 64 5.33 -7.37 4.89
C THR A 64 6.04 -6.05 5.05
N ALA A 65 6.60 -5.77 6.23
CA ALA A 65 7.40 -4.58 6.45
C ALA A 65 8.80 -4.96 6.90
N SER A 66 9.82 -4.26 6.39
CA SER A 66 11.20 -4.35 6.89
C SER A 66 11.99 -3.07 6.66
N ASP A 67 13.18 -2.96 7.25
CA ASP A 67 14.12 -1.85 7.13
C ASP A 67 15.06 -1.93 5.90
N TRP A 68 14.92 -2.97 5.06
CA TRP A 68 15.78 -3.19 3.89
C TRP A 68 15.02 -3.49 2.59
N LEU A 69 13.69 -3.53 2.62
CA LEU A 69 12.85 -3.84 1.47
C LEU A 69 12.15 -2.58 1.00
N TYR A 70 12.29 -2.22 -0.28
CA TYR A 70 11.55 -1.10 -0.85
C TYR A 70 10.03 -1.31 -0.73
N SER A 71 9.28 -0.22 -0.63
CA SER A 71 7.83 -0.27 -0.67
C SER A 71 7.35 -0.57 -2.09
N PHE A 72 6.53 -1.61 -2.25
CA PHE A 72 5.88 -2.01 -3.51
C PHE A 72 4.86 -3.12 -3.27
N ILE A 73 3.94 -3.34 -4.21
CA ILE A 73 3.14 -4.56 -4.23
C ILE A 73 3.64 -5.60 -5.25
N ASP A 74 3.72 -6.85 -4.80
CA ASP A 74 3.83 -7.98 -5.73
C ASP A 74 2.45 -8.20 -6.36
N VAL A 75 2.31 -7.79 -7.63
CA VAL A 75 1.03 -7.84 -8.35
C VAL A 75 0.49 -9.26 -8.60
N ARG A 76 1.34 -10.29 -8.51
CA ARG A 76 0.95 -11.70 -8.71
C ARG A 76 0.37 -12.29 -7.42
N THR A 77 0.98 -11.97 -6.28
CA THR A 77 0.58 -12.53 -4.97
C THR A 77 -0.33 -11.61 -4.17
N GLY A 78 -0.33 -10.31 -4.48
CA GLY A 78 -1.00 -9.28 -3.68
C GLY A 78 -0.28 -8.99 -2.36
N ARG A 79 1.01 -9.35 -2.23
CA ARG A 79 1.82 -9.02 -1.06
C ARG A 79 2.26 -7.56 -1.15
N PHE A 80 1.78 -6.74 -0.23
CA PHE A 80 2.21 -5.36 -0.09
C PHE A 80 3.45 -5.28 0.82
N ASN A 81 4.54 -4.77 0.28
CA ASN A 81 5.83 -4.65 0.93
C ASN A 81 6.04 -3.20 1.35
N LEU A 82 6.55 -2.96 2.55
CA LEU A 82 6.71 -1.64 3.14
C LEU A 82 8.12 -1.47 3.72
N LEU A 83 8.79 -0.39 3.34
CA LEU A 83 10.03 0.03 3.98
C LEU A 83 9.72 0.77 5.29
N PHE A 84 10.46 0.48 6.36
CA PHE A 84 10.28 1.15 7.65
C PHE A 84 10.38 2.67 7.55
N SER A 85 11.34 3.19 6.79
CA SER A 85 11.52 4.64 6.61
C SER A 85 10.33 5.31 5.94
N ASP A 86 9.57 4.60 5.10
CA ASP A 86 8.37 5.14 4.44
C ASP A 86 7.20 5.19 5.44
N VAL A 87 7.02 4.12 6.23
CA VAL A 87 5.95 4.02 7.24
C VAL A 87 6.16 5.02 8.39
N LEU A 88 7.40 5.21 8.81
CA LEU A 88 7.79 6.08 9.91
C LEU A 88 8.11 7.51 9.47
N ASN A 89 8.02 7.82 8.17
CA ASN A 89 8.23 9.17 7.66
C ASN A 89 7.27 10.15 8.37
N PRO A 90 7.76 11.27 8.94
CA PRO A 90 6.90 12.28 9.55
C PRO A 90 5.81 12.86 8.62
N GLY A 91 6.07 12.87 7.30
CA GLY A 91 5.09 13.27 6.29
C GLY A 91 4.06 12.20 5.94
N MET A 92 4.24 10.96 6.38
CA MET A 92 3.28 9.87 6.16
C MET A 92 2.13 10.01 7.16
N SER A 93 0.99 10.57 6.77
CA SER A 93 -0.19 10.57 7.65
C SER A 93 -0.85 9.19 7.69
N THR A 94 -1.71 8.91 8.68
CA THR A 94 -2.48 7.66 8.71
C THR A 94 -3.39 7.53 7.48
N ALA A 95 -3.96 8.66 7.03
CA ALA A 95 -4.76 8.73 5.81
C ALA A 95 -3.92 8.46 4.56
N PHE A 96 -2.68 8.96 4.52
CA PHE A 96 -1.75 8.71 3.42
C PHE A 96 -1.40 7.21 3.33
N LEU A 97 -0.98 6.59 4.44
CA LEU A 97 -0.67 5.15 4.44
C LEU A 97 -1.90 4.28 4.09
N ALA A 98 -3.11 4.66 4.54
CA ALA A 98 -4.34 4.00 4.14
C ALA A 98 -4.62 4.14 2.63
N THR A 99 -4.28 5.30 2.07
CA THR A 99 -4.39 5.58 0.63
C THR A 99 -3.37 4.78 -0.18
N ASP A 100 -2.15 4.62 0.32
CA ASP A 100 -1.10 3.81 -0.32
C ASP A 100 -1.53 2.34 -0.41
N ILE A 101 -2.13 1.79 0.66
CA ILE A 101 -2.72 0.44 0.62
C ILE A 101 -3.73 0.31 -0.53
N ALA A 102 -4.58 1.33 -0.75
CA ALA A 102 -5.54 1.32 -1.85
C ALA A 102 -4.86 1.50 -3.22
N HIS A 103 -3.92 2.44 -3.34
CA HIS A 103 -3.11 2.69 -4.52
C HIS A 103 -2.45 1.40 -5.01
N ASP A 104 -1.69 0.72 -4.15
CA ASP A 104 -0.96 -0.48 -4.52
C ASP A 104 -1.91 -1.64 -4.86
N ALA A 105 -3.03 -1.76 -4.15
CA ALA A 105 -4.06 -2.75 -4.50
C ALA A 105 -4.59 -2.60 -5.93
N TYR A 106 -4.54 -1.38 -6.50
CA TYR A 106 -4.93 -1.11 -7.88
C TYR A 106 -3.95 -1.67 -8.91
N HIS A 107 -2.64 -1.70 -8.63
CA HIS A 107 -1.65 -2.31 -9.53
C HIS A 107 -1.92 -3.80 -9.77
N VAL A 108 -2.42 -4.52 -8.78
CA VAL A 108 -2.89 -5.90 -8.95
C VAL A 108 -4.05 -5.99 -9.94
N THR A 109 -4.95 -4.99 -9.94
CA THR A 109 -6.06 -4.91 -10.92
C THR A 109 -5.54 -4.64 -12.32
N GLN A 110 -4.57 -3.73 -12.47
CA GLN A 110 -3.90 -3.47 -13.76
C GLN A 110 -3.26 -4.74 -14.30
N HIS A 111 -2.47 -5.44 -13.47
CA HIS A 111 -1.84 -6.70 -13.85
C HIS A 111 -2.86 -7.75 -14.31
N ARG A 112 -3.96 -7.95 -13.56
CA ARG A 112 -5.03 -8.89 -13.94
C ARG A 112 -5.77 -8.53 -15.24
N ARG A 113 -5.68 -7.28 -15.68
CA ARG A 113 -6.21 -6.80 -16.96
C ARG A 113 -5.21 -6.96 -18.11
N GLY A 114 -4.06 -7.57 -17.89
CA GLY A 114 -3.00 -7.72 -18.90
C GLY A 114 -2.18 -6.45 -19.11
N MET A 115 -2.22 -5.51 -18.15
CA MET A 115 -1.43 -4.28 -18.21
C MET A 115 -0.05 -4.55 -17.62
N GLU A 116 0.87 -5.07 -18.44
CA GLU A 116 2.24 -5.38 -18.02
C GLU A 116 3.01 -4.09 -17.74
N ASN A 117 3.65 -3.99 -16.56
CA ASN A 117 4.40 -2.81 -16.17
C ASN A 117 5.77 -2.80 -16.87
N THR A 118 5.94 -1.95 -17.88
CA THR A 118 7.18 -1.73 -18.63
C THR A 118 7.68 -0.30 -18.38
N PRO A 119 8.96 0.03 -18.66
CA PRO A 119 9.46 1.39 -18.50
C PRO A 119 8.62 2.45 -19.23
N GLU A 120 8.07 2.09 -20.38
CA GLU A 120 7.31 2.99 -21.24
C GLU A 120 5.91 3.31 -20.68
N ASN A 121 5.28 2.36 -20.00
CA ASN A 121 3.91 2.50 -19.51
C ASN A 121 3.79 2.68 -17.99
N ALA A 122 4.85 2.44 -17.22
CA ALA A 122 4.90 2.69 -15.78
C ALA A 122 4.39 4.10 -15.41
N PRO A 123 4.79 5.20 -16.10
CA PRO A 123 4.26 6.52 -15.77
C PRO A 123 2.74 6.65 -15.96
N LEU A 124 2.18 5.96 -16.94
CA LEU A 124 0.74 5.95 -17.15
C LEU A 124 0.02 5.17 -16.05
N TYR A 125 0.58 4.03 -15.64
CA TYR A 125 -0.05 3.15 -14.66
C TYR A 125 -0.03 3.72 -13.25
N GLU A 126 1.07 4.36 -12.86
CA GLU A 126 1.16 5.15 -11.62
C GLU A 126 0.11 6.27 -11.59
N ARG A 127 -0.03 7.03 -12.68
CA ARG A 127 -1.07 8.08 -12.76
C ARG A 127 -2.48 7.52 -12.62
N GLN A 128 -2.76 6.34 -13.15
CA GLN A 128 -4.05 5.69 -12.99
C GLN A 128 -4.27 5.18 -11.56
N ALA A 129 -3.24 4.62 -10.92
CA ALA A 129 -3.28 4.21 -9.52
C ALA A 129 -3.49 5.41 -8.58
N ASN A 130 -2.81 6.53 -8.83
CA ASN A 130 -3.03 7.81 -8.14
C ASN A 130 -4.45 8.35 -8.35
N ALA A 131 -4.93 8.39 -9.59
CA ALA A 131 -6.29 8.84 -9.88
C ALA A 131 -7.35 7.96 -9.19
N PHE A 132 -7.11 6.64 -9.15
CA PHE A 132 -7.94 5.71 -8.38
C PHE A 132 -7.87 6.04 -6.88
N SER A 133 -6.68 6.10 -6.29
CA SER A 133 -6.45 6.18 -4.85
C SER A 133 -6.94 7.50 -4.24
N MET A 134 -6.98 8.59 -5.01
CA MET A 134 -7.54 9.87 -4.54
C MET A 134 -9.01 9.77 -4.10
N ARG A 135 -9.82 8.85 -4.69
CA ARG A 135 -11.22 8.68 -4.29
C ARG A 135 -11.37 8.05 -2.89
N PRO A 136 -10.83 6.85 -2.60
CA PRO A 136 -10.80 6.34 -1.23
C PRO A 136 -9.95 7.21 -0.30
N GLY A 137 -8.89 7.86 -0.79
CA GLY A 137 -8.07 8.76 0.03
C GLY A 137 -8.83 9.96 0.57
N LYS A 138 -9.75 10.56 -0.21
CA LYS A 138 -10.69 11.58 0.31
C LYS A 138 -11.55 11.04 1.45
N ILE A 139 -12.02 9.80 1.33
CA ILE A 139 -12.84 9.14 2.36
C ILE A 139 -12.01 8.89 3.63
N PHE A 140 -10.74 8.50 3.47
CA PHE A 140 -9.82 8.31 4.59
C PHE A 140 -9.34 9.62 5.23
N GLY A 141 -9.71 10.77 4.67
CA GLY A 141 -9.42 12.08 5.25
C GLY A 141 -8.17 12.76 4.72
N LEU A 142 -7.68 12.41 3.53
CA LEU A 142 -6.63 13.20 2.88
C LEU A 142 -7.08 14.66 2.68
N THR A 143 -6.20 15.57 3.06
CA THR A 143 -6.38 17.01 2.87
C THR A 143 -6.29 17.39 1.39
N PRO A 144 -6.83 18.56 0.99
CA PRO A 144 -6.64 19.07 -0.37
C PRO A 144 -5.16 19.14 -0.80
N ASP A 145 -4.26 19.46 0.13
CA ASP A 145 -2.83 19.56 -0.16
C ASP A 145 -2.20 18.18 -0.40
N GLU A 146 -2.53 17.16 0.42
CA GLU A 146 -2.08 15.78 0.19
C GLU A 146 -2.63 15.21 -1.12
N LEU A 147 -3.90 15.51 -1.45
CA LEU A 147 -4.49 15.12 -2.73
C LEU A 147 -3.80 15.80 -3.92
N ASN A 148 -3.38 17.07 -3.75
CA ASN A 148 -2.60 17.78 -4.75
C ASN A 148 -1.22 17.16 -4.92
N VAL A 149 -0.56 16.73 -3.83
CA VAL A 149 0.71 15.98 -3.90
C VAL A 149 0.52 14.75 -4.77
N ILE A 150 -0.45 13.88 -4.48
CA ILE A 150 -0.73 12.65 -5.26
C ILE A 150 -1.04 12.97 -6.74
N ASN A 151 -1.85 14.00 -7.00
CA ASN A 151 -2.22 14.39 -8.36
C ASN A 151 -1.04 14.99 -9.16
N SER A 152 -0.16 15.71 -8.47
CA SER A 152 1.05 16.31 -9.04
C SER A 152 2.20 15.32 -9.16
N ASP A 153 2.11 14.17 -8.49
CA ASP A 153 3.16 13.18 -8.48
C ASP A 153 3.44 12.68 -9.91
N ARG A 154 4.73 12.66 -10.24
CA ARG A 154 5.28 12.19 -11.51
C ARG A 154 6.31 11.10 -11.28
N HIS A 155 6.52 10.67 -10.04
CA HIS A 155 7.43 9.58 -9.75
C HIS A 155 6.97 8.32 -10.47
N THR A 156 7.96 7.62 -11.00
CA THR A 156 7.82 6.35 -11.69
C THR A 156 8.71 5.37 -10.97
N PHE A 157 8.14 4.51 -10.13
CA PHE A 157 8.89 3.37 -9.64
C PHE A 157 8.77 2.24 -10.66
N TYR A 158 9.48 2.38 -11.79
CA TYR A 158 9.79 1.20 -12.58
C TYR A 158 10.86 0.42 -11.81
N ASN A 159 10.47 -0.69 -11.17
CA ASN A 159 11.42 -1.59 -10.54
C ASN A 159 11.78 -2.73 -11.51
N PRO A 160 12.91 -2.67 -12.25
CA PRO A 160 13.33 -3.73 -13.17
C PRO A 160 13.63 -5.07 -12.49
N SER A 161 13.72 -5.12 -11.15
CA SER A 161 13.95 -6.37 -10.41
C SER A 161 12.70 -7.25 -10.25
N HIS A 162 11.57 -6.86 -10.85
CA HIS A 162 10.29 -7.57 -10.79
C HIS A 162 10.03 -8.58 -11.90
N ASP A 163 11.07 -8.98 -12.64
CA ASP A 163 11.08 -10.30 -13.25
C ASP A 163 11.85 -11.20 -12.29
N PRO A 164 11.23 -12.04 -11.44
CA PRO A 164 11.96 -13.07 -10.70
C PRO A 164 12.46 -14.19 -11.64
N TYR A 165 12.75 -13.85 -12.91
CA TYR A 165 13.12 -14.65 -14.07
C TYR A 165 12.09 -15.73 -14.44
N PRO A 166 12.19 -16.38 -15.62
CA PRO A 166 11.75 -17.77 -15.73
C PRO A 166 12.37 -18.66 -14.64
#